data_AF-A0A515D7R3-F1
#
_entry.id   AF-A0A515D7R3-F1
#
_cell.length_a   1.000
_cell.length_b   1.000
_cell.length_c   1.000
_cell.angle_alpha   90.00
_cell.angle_beta   90.00
_cell.angle_gamma   90.00
#
_symmetry.space_group_name_H-M   'P 1'
#
loop_
_entity.id
_entity.type
_entity.pdbx_description
1 polymer ?
#
loop_
_entity_poly.entity_id
_entity_poly.type
_entity_poly.pdbx_seq_one_letter_code
_entity_poly.pdbx_strand_id
1 'polypeptide(L)' 'MTMPSERTRALRWAGEFLREVRSSSEVPAPLREQARVILRHYPSSADIKSEAAHLRARDTLDKGLGPWIAPESDLEI' A
#
# COMPACT_ATOMS: atom_id res chain seq x y z
N MET A 1 2.50 -0.56 17.82
CA MET A 1 2.41 0.42 16.71
C MET A 1 3.17 -0.18 15.53
N THR A 2 2.67 -0.06 14.29
CA THR A 2 3.39 -0.52 13.10
C THR A 2 4.33 0.56 12.59
N MET A 3 5.48 0.18 12.04
CA MET A 3 6.46 1.08 11.45
C MET A 3 5.95 1.63 10.11
N PRO A 4 6.37 2.85 9.70
CA PRO A 4 5.96 3.43 8.42
C PRO A 4 6.24 2.54 7.20
N SER A 5 7.38 1.84 7.18
CA SER A 5 7.74 0.92 6.10
C SER A 5 6.90 -0.36 6.10
N GLU A 6 6.50 -0.87 7.28
CA GLU A 6 5.54 -1.96 7.41
C GLU A 6 4.16 -1.56 6.86
N ARG A 7 3.73 -0.31 7.08
CA ARG A 7 2.47 0.22 6.51
C ARG A 7 2.53 0.26 4.98
N THR A 8 3.64 0.68 4.40
CA THR A 8 3.86 0.63 2.94
C THR A 8 3.71 -0.78 2.40
N ARG A 9 4.36 -1.76 3.03
CA ARG A 9 4.24 -3.17 2.68
C ARG A 9 2.80 -3.66 2.78
N ALA A 10 2.10 -3.32 3.86
CA ALA A 10 0.71 -3.72 4.06
C ALA A 10 -0.22 -3.15 2.97
N LEU A 11 -0.01 -1.89 2.56
CA LEU A 11 -0.76 -1.28 1.45
C LEU A 11 -0.46 -2.02 0.12
N ARG A 12 0.80 -2.27 -0.19
CA ARG A 12 1.14 -3.00 -1.42
C ARG A 12 0.49 -4.39 -1.45
N TRP A 13 0.63 -5.15 -0.36
CA TRP A 13 0.06 -6.49 -0.23
C TRP A 13 -1.46 -6.51 -0.32
N ALA A 14 -2.16 -5.58 0.33
CA ALA A 14 -3.61 -5.51 0.20
C ALA A 14 -4.03 -5.26 -1.26
N GLY A 15 -3.31 -4.40 -1.98
CA GLY A 15 -3.55 -4.20 -3.41
C GLY A 15 -3.30 -5.45 -4.27
N GLU A 16 -2.24 -6.21 -3.97
CA GLU A 16 -1.95 -7.50 -4.65
C GLU A 16 -3.02 -8.55 -4.36
N PHE A 17 -3.37 -8.74 -3.09
CA PHE A 17 -4.42 -9.65 -2.67
C PHE A 17 -5.77 -9.32 -3.34
N LEU A 18 -6.16 -8.04 -3.42
CA LEU A 18 -7.38 -7.64 -4.13
C LEU A 18 -7.35 -8.01 -5.61
N ARG A 19 -6.19 -7.95 -6.27
CA ARG A 19 -6.05 -8.39 -7.67
C ARG A 19 -6.21 -9.89 -7.80
N GLU A 20 -5.63 -10.66 -6.88
CA GLU A 20 -5.77 -12.12 -6.82
C GLU A 20 -7.24 -12.53 -6.60
N VAL A 21 -7.92 -11.90 -5.62
CA VAL A 21 -9.34 -12.09 -5.33
C VAL A 21 -10.18 -11.81 -6.58
N ARG A 22 -9.91 -10.71 -7.28
CA ARG A 22 -10.64 -10.33 -8.50
C ARG A 22 -10.45 -11.37 -9.63
N SER A 23 -9.28 -11.99 -9.75
CA SER A 23 -8.96 -12.94 -10.83
C SER A 23 -9.27 -14.41 -10.53
N SER A 24 -9.40 -14.78 -9.25
CA SER A 24 -9.61 -16.19 -8.87
C SER A 24 -11.01 -16.69 -9.21
N SER A 25 -11.10 -17.81 -9.93
CA SER A 25 -12.37 -18.49 -10.21
C SER A 25 -12.99 -19.15 -8.98
N GLU A 26 -12.20 -19.37 -7.92
CA GLU A 26 -12.65 -19.97 -6.66
C GLU A 26 -13.43 -18.99 -5.78
N VAL A 27 -13.25 -17.68 -6.02
CA VAL A 27 -13.93 -16.62 -5.28
C VAL A 27 -15.32 -16.35 -5.89
N PRO A 28 -16.41 -16.29 -5.10
CA PRO A 28 -17.76 -15.95 -5.59
C PRO A 28 -17.82 -14.64 -6.38
N ALA A 29 -18.65 -14.60 -7.44
CA ALA A 29 -18.76 -13.44 -8.33
C ALA A 29 -19.04 -12.09 -7.61
N PRO A 30 -19.90 -12.02 -6.58
CA PRO A 30 -20.12 -10.77 -5.85
C PRO A 30 -18.85 -10.22 -5.17
N LEU A 31 -17.99 -11.10 -4.64
CA LEU A 31 -16.74 -10.69 -3.97
C LEU A 31 -15.69 -10.22 -4.99
N ARG A 32 -15.61 -10.85 -6.17
CA ARG A 32 -14.73 -10.39 -7.25
C ARG A 32 -15.14 -9.00 -7.74
N GLU A 33 -16.44 -8.73 -7.81
CA GLU A 33 -16.96 -7.42 -8.19
C GLU A 33 -16.65 -6.35 -7.13
N GLN A 34 -16.77 -6.68 -5.84
CA GLN A 34 -16.32 -5.80 -4.77
C GLN A 34 -14.82 -5.49 -4.87
N ALA A 35 -13.97 -6.50 -5.08
CA ALA A 35 -12.54 -6.29 -5.27
C ALA A 35 -12.25 -5.38 -6.48
N ARG A 36 -13.00 -5.54 -7.59
CA ARG A 36 -12.90 -4.66 -8.76
C ARG A 36 -13.25 -3.21 -8.43
N VAL A 37 -14.32 -2.97 -7.66
CA VAL A 37 -14.73 -1.62 -7.24
C VAL A 37 -13.68 -0.98 -6.32
N ILE A 38 -13.15 -1.72 -5.35
CA ILE A 38 -12.09 -1.22 -4.45
C ILE A 38 -10.85 -0.86 -5.26
N LEU A 39 -10.41 -1.73 -6.17
CA LEU A 39 -9.23 -1.51 -7.01
C LEU A 39 -9.30 -0.26 -7.91
N ARG A 40 -10.49 0.30 -8.16
CA ARG A 40 -10.65 1.56 -8.91
C ARG A 40 -10.08 2.77 -8.15
N HIS A 41 -10.10 2.71 -6.83
CA HIS A 41 -9.65 3.79 -5.94
C HIS A 41 -8.43 3.42 -5.11
N TYR A 42 -7.99 2.16 -5.21
CA TYR A 42 -6.81 1.67 -4.52
C TYR A 42 -5.54 2.18 -5.22
N PRO A 43 -4.56 2.73 -4.49
CA PRO A 43 -3.32 3.22 -5.10
C PRO A 43 -2.56 2.08 -5.77
N SER A 44 -1.93 2.35 -6.92
CA SER A 44 -1.05 1.37 -7.55
C SER A 44 0.23 1.17 -6.72
N SER A 45 0.96 0.09 -6.98
CA SER A 45 2.25 -0.14 -6.32
C SER A 45 3.27 0.97 -6.65
N ALA A 46 3.16 1.59 -7.84
CA ALA A 46 3.97 2.74 -8.21
C ALA A 46 3.59 4.00 -7.41
N ASP A 47 2.29 4.26 -7.24
CA ASP A 47 1.80 5.40 -6.45
C ASP A 47 2.25 5.29 -4.99
N ILE A 48 2.12 4.10 -4.39
CA ILE A 48 2.57 3.83 -3.02
C ILE A 48 4.08 4.09 -2.88
N LYS A 49 4.90 3.60 -3.82
CA LYS A 49 6.36 3.81 -3.81
C LYS A 49 6.74 5.28 -3.97
N SER A 50 6.09 5.97 -4.91
CA SER A 50 6.32 7.40 -5.15
C SER A 50 5.98 8.24 -3.92
N GLU A 51 4.83 7.97 -3.30
CA GLU A 51 4.39 8.71 -2.11
C GLU A 51 5.27 8.40 -0.89
N ALA A 52 5.67 7.15 -0.69
CA ALA A 52 6.61 6.78 0.37
C ALA A 52 7.96 7.51 0.23
N ALA A 53 8.50 7.59 -1.00
CA ALA A 53 9.73 8.33 -1.27
C ALA A 53 9.56 9.84 -1.03
N HIS A 54 8.43 10.40 -1.49
CA HIS A 54 8.12 11.81 -1.32
C HIS A 54 7.96 12.20 0.16
N LEU A 55 7.22 11.41 0.95
CA LEU A 55 7.06 11.64 2.39
C LEU A 55 8.37 11.46 3.14
N ARG A 56 9.20 10.47 2.77
CA ARG A 56 10.52 10.30 3.38
C ARG A 56 11.43 11.50 3.13
N ALA A 57 11.38 12.08 1.93
CA ALA A 57 12.13 13.31 1.63
C ALA A 57 11.59 14.51 2.43
N ARG A 58 10.27 14.60 2.63
CA ARG A 58 9.61 15.69 3.37
C ARG A 58 9.68 15.58 4.89
N ASP A 59 9.84 14.37 5.43
CA ASP A 59 10.00 14.09 6.86
C ASP A 59 11.18 14.86 7.47
N THR A 60 12.17 15.21 6.65
CA THR A 60 13.26 16.11 7.04
C THR A 60 12.78 17.51 7.46
N LEU A 61 11.54 17.91 7.14
CA LEU A 61 10.96 19.21 7.48
C LEU A 61 10.01 19.19 8.70
N ASP A 62 9.46 18.05 9.13
CA ASP A 62 8.40 18.02 10.16
C ASP A 62 8.88 17.39 11.48
N LYS A 63 9.05 18.22 12.52
CA LYS A 63 9.86 17.92 13.72
C LYS A 63 9.17 17.08 14.81
N GLY A 64 8.36 16.07 14.50
CA GLY A 64 7.83 15.25 15.63
C GLY A 64 6.94 14.06 15.34
N LEU A 65 6.40 13.92 14.14
CA LEU A 65 5.55 12.79 13.77
C LEU A 65 6.10 12.27 12.45
N GLY A 66 6.99 11.28 12.51
CA GLY A 66 7.61 10.67 11.33
C GLY A 66 6.56 10.28 10.27
N PRO A 67 6.98 9.96 9.04
CA PRO A 67 6.08 9.92 7.91
C PRO A 67 5.05 8.80 8.09
N TRP A 68 3.84 9.00 7.55
CA TRP A 68 2.79 7.98 7.64
C TRP A 68 3.15 6.70 6.87
N ILE A 69 3.97 6.79 5.83
CA ILE A 69 4.54 5.64 5.14
C ILE A 69 5.99 5.97 4.77
N ALA A 70 6.84 4.95 4.72
CA ALA A 70 8.25 5.09 4.32
C ALA A 70 8.63 3.97 3.33
N PRO A 71 9.71 4.12 2.54
CA PRO A 71 10.12 3.09 1.59
C PRO A 71 10.23 1.70 2.23
N GLU A 72 9.77 0.66 1.53
CA GLU A 72 9.88 -0.73 2.02
C GLU A 72 11.34 -1.17 2.20
N SER A 73 12.29 -0.54 1.50
CA SER A 73 13.73 -0.76 1.66
C SER A 73 14.21 -0.47 3.09
N ASP A 74 13.49 0.36 3.85
CA ASP A 74 13.82 0.67 5.25
C ASP A 74 13.56 -0.54 6.17
N LEU A 75 12.99 -1.65 5.66
CA LEU A 75 12.85 -2.92 6.37
C LEU A 75 14.05 -3.86 6.21
N GLU A 76 14.92 -3.61 5.24
CA GLU A 76 16.11 -4.44 4.95
C GLU A 76 17.31 -3.98 5.79
N ILE A 77 17.20 -4.15 7.11
CA ILE A 77 18.30 -3.96 8.08
C ILE A 77 18.80 -5.33 8.55
#